data_AF-A0A925WPY9-F1
#
_entry.id   AF-A0A925WPY9-F1
#
_cell.length_a   1.000
_cell.length_b   1.000
_cell.length_c   1.000
_cell.angle_alpha   90.00
_cell.angle_beta   90.00
_cell.angle_gamma   90.00
#
_symmetry.space_group_name_H-M   'P 1'
#
loop_
_entity.id
_entity.type
_entity.pdbx_description
1 polymer ?
#
loop_
_entity_poly.entity_id
_entity_poly.type
_entity_poly.pdbx_seq_one_letter_code
_entity_poly.pdbx_strand_id
1 'polypeptide(L)'
;MKIVYFSHKGKSPGVGVLEDDTVIASSWMGSMTSLIDSGITPGKVSQRYPLSECKLHAPLRPSKVLCAGRNYAAHAAETGNEVPATPLIFAKFS
;
A
#
# COMPACT_ATOMS: atom_id res chain seq x y z
N MET A 1 7.78 9.52 4.43
CA MET A 1 7.13 9.69 3.11
C MET A 1 6.11 8.58 2.92
N LYS A 2 4.86 8.91 2.56
CA LYS A 2 3.79 7.93 2.32
C LYS A 2 3.39 7.98 0.84
N ILE A 3 3.62 6.91 0.08
CA ILE A 3 3.20 6.83 -1.34
C ILE A 3 1.81 6.19 -1.40
N VAL A 4 0.91 6.78 -2.18
CA VAL A 4 -0.49 6.34 -2.28
C VAL A 4 -0.89 6.12 -3.72
N TYR A 5 -1.80 5.17 -3.94
CA TYR A 5 -2.54 5.03 -5.18
C TYR A 5 -3.94 5.59 -4.97
N PHE A 6 -4.31 6.64 -5.70
CA PHE A 6 -5.52 7.43 -5.40
C PHE A 6 -6.21 7.91 -6.67
N SER A 7 -7.50 8.25 -6.55
CA SER A 7 -8.26 8.99 -7.56
C SER A 7 -8.93 10.21 -6.94
N HIS A 8 -9.09 11.29 -7.71
CA HIS A 8 -9.77 12.52 -7.29
C HIS A 8 -10.90 12.86 -8.26
N LYS A 9 -12.12 13.10 -7.74
CA LYS A 9 -13.32 13.51 -8.52
C LYS A 9 -13.55 12.69 -9.79
N GLY A 10 -13.49 11.36 -9.68
CA GLY A 10 -13.75 10.43 -10.78
C GLY A 10 -12.67 10.31 -11.86
N LYS A 11 -11.54 11.03 -11.72
CA LYS A 11 -10.37 10.85 -12.60
C LYS A 11 -9.76 9.46 -12.43
N SER A 12 -9.09 8.98 -13.49
CA SER A 12 -8.31 7.74 -13.45
C SER A 12 -7.35 7.74 -12.26
N PRO A 13 -7.21 6.61 -11.55
CA PRO A 13 -6.28 6.53 -10.43
C PRO A 13 -4.82 6.71 -10.86
N GLY A 14 -4.01 7.26 -9.97
CA GLY A 14 -2.58 7.48 -10.19
C GLY A 14 -1.79 7.44 -8.88
N VAL A 15 -0.47 7.59 -9.00
CA VAL A 15 0.43 7.64 -7.84
C VAL A 15 0.44 9.07 -7.27
N GLY A 16 0.47 9.18 -5.94
CA GLY A 16 0.71 10.43 -5.23
C GLY A 16 1.54 10.21 -3.97
N VAL A 17 1.89 11.31 -3.32
CA VAL A 17 2.52 11.32 -1.98
C VAL A 17 1.56 11.96 -1.00
N LEU A 18 1.26 11.26 0.09
CA LEU A 18 0.44 11.78 1.19
C LEU A 18 1.34 12.47 2.23
N GLU A 19 1.08 13.75 2.45
CA GLU A 19 1.69 14.58 3.49
C GLU A 19 0.57 15.20 4.32
N ASP A 20 0.56 14.91 5.62
CA ASP A 20 -0.54 15.23 6.53
C ASP A 20 -1.89 14.80 5.93
N ASP A 21 -2.82 15.74 5.71
CA ASP A 21 -4.12 15.52 5.07
C ASP A 21 -4.16 15.99 3.61
N THR A 22 -3.01 16.02 2.93
CA THR A 22 -2.90 16.44 1.53
C THR A 22 -2.25 15.36 0.66
N VAL A 23 -2.93 14.98 -0.42
CA VAL A 23 -2.36 14.16 -1.47
C VAL A 23 -1.74 15.07 -2.53
N ILE A 24 -0.43 14.97 -2.70
CA ILE A 24 0.33 15.65 -3.74
C ILE A 24 0.47 14.69 -4.92
N ALA A 25 0.00 15.09 -6.10
CA ALA A 25 0.07 14.23 -7.28
C ALA A 25 1.53 13.98 -7.69
N SER A 26 1.79 12.80 -8.25
CA SER A 26 3.10 12.45 -8.80
C SER A 26 3.20 12.84 -10.28
N SER A 27 4.42 13.08 -10.76
CA SER A 27 4.71 13.14 -12.21
C SER A 27 4.75 11.75 -12.87
N TRP A 28 4.68 10.68 -12.07
CA TRP A 28 4.71 9.30 -12.56
C TRP A 28 3.43 8.93 -13.32
N MET A 29 3.58 8.54 -14.58
CA MET A 29 2.46 8.14 -15.45
C MET A 29 2.22 6.63 -15.49
N GLY A 30 3.14 5.83 -14.93
CA GLY A 30 3.01 4.36 -14.89
C GLY A 30 2.16 3.86 -13.72
N SER A 31 2.11 2.53 -13.57
CA SER A 31 1.47 1.87 -12.42
C SER A 31 2.34 1.98 -11.15
N MET A 32 1.74 1.75 -9.97
CA MET A 32 2.49 1.62 -8.72
C MET A 32 3.53 0.49 -8.80
N THR A 33 3.20 -0.65 -9.42
CA THR A 33 4.15 -1.76 -9.59
C THR A 33 5.38 -1.32 -10.38
N SER A 34 5.18 -0.67 -11.53
CA SER A 34 6.29 -0.18 -12.36
C SER A 34 7.15 0.87 -11.65
N LEU A 35 6.56 1.67 -10.75
CA LEU A 35 7.31 2.61 -9.91
C LEU A 35 8.23 1.86 -8.96
N ILE A 36 7.71 0.85 -8.26
CA ILE A 36 8.49 0.03 -7.32
C ILE A 36 9.62 -0.70 -8.07
N ASP A 37 9.31 -1.30 -9.22
CA ASP A 37 10.28 -2.02 -10.05
C ASP A 37 11.41 -1.10 -10.54
N SER A 38 11.11 0.18 -10.80
CA SER A 38 12.12 1.16 -11.20
C SER A 38 13.05 1.60 -10.07
N GLY A 39 12.68 1.33 -8.80
CA GLY A 39 13.47 1.72 -7.63
C GLY A 39 13.56 3.22 -7.36
N ILE A 40 12.81 4.06 -8.08
CA ILE A 40 12.84 5.52 -7.90
C ILE A 40 11.79 6.00 -6.91
N THR A 41 12.06 7.13 -6.27
CA THR A 41 11.05 7.88 -5.52
C THR A 41 10.21 8.73 -6.48
N PRO A 42 8.86 8.68 -6.42
CA PRO A 42 8.02 9.47 -7.30
C PRO A 42 8.22 10.98 -7.05
N GLY A 43 8.47 11.73 -8.12
CA GLY A 43 8.51 13.20 -8.07
C GLY A 43 7.13 13.78 -7.75
N LYS A 44 7.09 14.87 -6.98
CA LYS A 44 5.86 15.61 -6.67
C LYS A 44 5.63 16.71 -7.70
N VAL A 45 4.39 16.93 -8.12
CA VAL A 45 4.00 18.10 -8.92
C VAL A 45 3.20 19.10 -8.09
N SER A 46 2.91 20.27 -8.66
CA SER A 46 2.18 21.36 -7.97
C SER A 46 0.74 21.00 -7.59
N GLN A 47 0.14 20.02 -8.27
CA GLN A 47 -1.24 19.60 -8.05
C GLN A 47 -1.39 18.94 -6.66
N ARG A 48 -2.23 19.52 -5.82
CA ARG A 48 -2.52 19.08 -4.46
C ARG A 48 -4.02 18.90 -4.28
N TYR A 49 -4.40 17.88 -3.52
CA TYR A 49 -5.79 17.58 -3.20
C TYR A 49 -5.94 17.33 -1.71
N PRO A 50 -6.97 17.88 -1.04
CA PRO A 50 -7.32 17.44 0.31
C PRO A 50 -7.58 15.93 0.32
N LEU A 51 -7.11 15.23 1.34
CA LEU A 51 -7.30 13.78 1.48
C LEU A 51 -8.79 13.41 1.50
N SER A 52 -9.62 14.25 2.11
CA SER A 52 -11.08 14.10 2.15
C SER A 52 -11.75 14.13 0.77
N GLU A 53 -11.10 14.71 -0.24
CA GLU A 53 -11.57 14.74 -1.63
C GLU A 53 -10.97 13.61 -2.50
N CYS A 54 -10.17 12.74 -1.90
CA CYS A 54 -9.51 11.63 -2.59
C CYS A 54 -10.12 10.29 -2.18
N LYS A 55 -10.23 9.38 -3.15
CA LYS A 55 -10.44 7.96 -2.86
C LYS A 55 -9.09 7.25 -2.90
N LEU A 56 -8.64 6.76 -1.75
CA LEU A 56 -7.49 5.87 -1.67
C LEU A 56 -7.89 4.47 -2.15
N HIS A 57 -7.04 3.89 -3.00
CA HIS A 57 -7.18 2.51 -3.46
C HIS A 57 -6.15 1.63 -2.75
N ALA A 58 -6.29 0.31 -2.91
CA ALA A 58 -5.19 -0.59 -2.57
C ALA A 58 -3.92 -0.15 -3.33
N PRO A 59 -2.76 -0.04 -2.65
CA PRO A 59 -1.54 0.47 -3.28
C PRO A 59 -1.08 -0.45 -4.41
N LEU A 60 -1.33 -1.75 -4.29
CA LEU A 60 -0.96 -2.78 -5.26
C LEU A 60 -2.11 -3.75 -5.47
N ARG A 61 -2.12 -4.41 -6.63
CA ARG A 61 -2.95 -5.58 -6.93
C ARG A 61 -2.06 -6.74 -7.38
N PRO A 62 -1.30 -7.35 -6.46
CA PRO A 62 -0.42 -8.48 -6.78
C PRO A 62 -1.24 -9.75 -7.02
N SER A 63 -0.73 -10.68 -7.84
CA SER A 63 -1.38 -11.98 -8.07
C SER A 63 -1.29 -12.93 -6.87
N LYS A 64 -0.35 -12.68 -5.95
CA LYS A 64 -0.10 -13.46 -4.74
C LYS A 64 0.23 -12.54 -3.57
N VAL A 65 -0.40 -12.77 -2.43
CA VAL A 65 -0.05 -12.15 -1.15
C VAL A 65 0.39 -13.26 -0.20
N LEU A 66 1.66 -13.25 0.20
CA LEU A 66 2.20 -14.20 1.18
C LEU A 66 1.95 -13.66 2.59
N CYS A 67 1.24 -14.44 3.40
CA CYS A 67 0.82 -14.07 4.74
C CYS A 67 1.59 -14.89 5.78
N ALA A 68 1.91 -14.27 6.91
CA ALA A 68 2.52 -14.92 8.07
C ALA A 68 1.47 -15.17 9.17
N GLY A 69 1.28 -16.42 9.55
CA GLY A 69 0.40 -16.82 10.65
C GLY A 69 1.11 -16.79 12.00
N ARG A 70 0.38 -16.43 13.08
CA ARG A 70 0.86 -16.44 14.48
C ARG A 70 2.23 -15.77 14.68
N ASN A 71 2.43 -14.62 14.04
CA ASN A 71 3.70 -13.87 14.10
C ASN A 71 3.77 -12.88 15.29
N TYR A 72 2.89 -13.02 16.28
CA TYR A 72 2.84 -12.22 17.51
C TYR A 72 2.59 -13.16 18.69
N ALA A 73 3.42 -13.09 19.74
CA ALA A 73 3.36 -14.00 20.87
C ALA A 73 2.01 -13.94 21.62
N ALA A 74 1.48 -12.74 21.83
CA ALA A 74 0.16 -12.55 22.45
C ALA A 74 -0.96 -13.22 21.64
N HIS A 75 -0.95 -13.05 20.31
CA HIS A 75 -1.94 -13.64 19.43
C HIS A 75 -1.86 -15.18 19.38
N ALA A 76 -0.66 -15.76 19.47
CA ALA A 76 -0.52 -17.21 19.62
C ALA A 76 -1.19 -17.70 20.92
N ALA A 77 -0.93 -17.01 22.03
CA ALA A 77 -1.46 -17.37 23.35
C ALA A 77 -3.00 -17.25 23.45
N GLU A 78 -3.64 -16.33 22.72
CA GLU A 78 -5.12 -16.16 22.69
C GLU A 78 -5.89 -17.44 22.39
N THR A 79 -5.29 -18.36 21.62
CA THR A 79 -5.90 -19.62 21.21
C THR A 79 -5.23 -20.84 21.84
N GLY A 80 -4.45 -20.63 22.91
CA GLY A 80 -3.70 -21.68 23.61
C GLY A 80 -2.53 -22.25 22.80
N ASN A 81 -2.04 -21.52 21.81
CA ASN A 81 -0.94 -21.96 20.96
C ASN A 81 0.41 -21.42 21.45
N GLU A 82 1.46 -22.23 21.29
CA GLU A 82 2.84 -21.76 21.43
C GLU A 82 3.29 -20.93 20.21
N VAL A 83 4.35 -20.14 20.40
CA VAL A 83 5.01 -19.44 19.30
C VAL A 83 5.61 -20.47 18.34
N PRO A 84 5.30 -20.43 17.03
CA PRO A 84 5.84 -21.39 16.08
C PRO A 84 7.38 -21.34 16.02
N ALA A 85 8.03 -22.51 16.02
CA ALA A 85 9.49 -22.61 15.87
C ALA A 85 9.99 -22.22 14.46
N THR A 86 9.09 -22.22 13.47
CA THR A 86 9.35 -21.79 12.09
C THR A 86 8.20 -20.94 11.56
N PRO A 87 8.44 -19.99 10.64
CA PRO A 87 7.37 -19.15 10.08
C PRO A 87 6.26 -19.96 9.43
N LEU A 88 5.01 -19.68 9.82
CA LEU A 88 3.83 -20.27 9.19
C LEU A 88 3.41 -19.40 8.02
N ILE A 89 3.63 -19.88 6.79
CA ILE A 89 3.33 -19.13 5.58
C ILE A 89 2.12 -19.72 4.87
N PHE A 90 1.20 -18.86 4.47
CA PHE A 90 0.07 -19.22 3.60
C PHE A 90 -0.13 -18.12 2.55
N ALA A 91 -0.83 -18.44 1.45
CA ALA A 91 -1.03 -17.50 0.35
C ALA A 91 -2.51 -17.10 0.24
N LYS A 92 -2.74 -15.81 -0.01
CA LYS A 92 -4.00 -15.29 -0.53
C LYS A 92 -3.81 -14.88 -1.98
N PHE A 93 -4.60 -15.44 -2.87
CA PHE A 93 -4.62 -15.06 -4.28
C PHE A 93 -5.71 -14.00 -4.55
N SER A 94 -5.57 -13.30 -5.67
CA SER A 94 -6.47 -12.24 -6.14
C SER A 94 -7.27 -12.68 -7.35
#